data_AF-A0ABD5PTF3-F1
#
_entry.id   AF-A0ABD5PTF3-F1
#
_cell.length_a   1.000
_cell.length_b   1.000
_cell.length_c   1.000
_cell.angle_alpha   90.00
_cell.angle_beta   90.00
_cell.angle_gamma   90.00
#
_symmetry.space_group_name_H-M   'P 1'
#
loop_
_entity.id
_entity.type
_entity.pdbx_description
1 polymer ?
#
loop_
_entity_poly.entity_id
_entity_poly.type
_entity_poly.pdbx_seq_one_letter_code
_entity_poly.pdbx_strand_id
1 'polypeptide(L)'
;MSSQSPQSTDVDSTAINEHWANISRHVVNSYVEANNAVLAAMGISPATSGAEDDEPDAPVTEESVSVPSVACSDETWTTDRSVSAVSDLEVGDFVQFSKPIAETDVSAFAGVSGDTNRLHLDEDYADATQFQGRIVHGTLVAGTISAALARFPGNTIYLSQDLEFRAPVAVGDTVTADCRIVEALGNDQYRLETTVSTDEGETVIDGEAVVVITESPDAE
;
A
#
# COMPACT_ATOMS: atom_id res chain seq x y z
N MET A 1 40.60 -46.32 -20.43
CA MET A 1 40.00 -44.98 -20.31
C MET A 1 38.63 -45.04 -20.99
N SER A 2 37.55 -45.09 -20.22
CA SER A 2 36.19 -44.89 -20.72
C SER A 2 35.45 -44.08 -19.66
N SER A 3 35.24 -42.80 -19.95
CA SER A 3 34.53 -41.84 -19.13
C SER A 3 33.03 -42.05 -19.32
N GLN A 4 32.28 -42.31 -18.25
CA GLN A 4 30.83 -42.14 -18.22
C GLN A 4 30.55 -40.78 -17.58
N SER A 5 29.90 -39.89 -18.32
CA SER A 5 29.34 -38.64 -17.80
C SER A 5 28.06 -38.92 -17.01
N PRO A 6 27.75 -38.18 -15.92
CA PRO A 6 26.49 -38.34 -15.22
C PRO A 6 25.37 -37.58 -15.97
N GLN A 7 24.20 -38.21 -16.07
CA GLN A 7 22.96 -37.60 -16.55
C GLN A 7 22.51 -36.52 -15.56
N SER A 8 22.27 -35.30 -16.06
CA SER A 8 21.61 -34.22 -15.33
C SER A 8 20.12 -34.55 -15.18
N THR A 9 19.63 -34.57 -13.95
CA THR A 9 18.20 -34.58 -13.63
C THR A 9 17.62 -33.20 -13.96
N ASP A 10 16.80 -33.11 -15.00
CA ASP A 10 15.91 -31.97 -15.21
C ASP A 10 14.91 -31.94 -14.05
N VAL A 11 15.02 -30.91 -13.21
CA VAL A 11 14.00 -30.59 -12.21
C VAL A 11 12.87 -29.89 -12.95
N ASP A 12 11.71 -30.54 -12.99
CA ASP A 12 10.52 -30.09 -13.70
C ASP A 12 10.02 -28.74 -13.13
N SER A 13 10.35 -27.67 -13.85
CA SER A 13 9.97 -26.29 -13.52
C SER A 13 8.46 -26.07 -13.43
N THR A 14 7.69 -26.94 -14.07
CA THR A 14 6.21 -26.89 -14.06
C THR A 14 5.67 -27.24 -12.67
N ALA A 15 6.25 -28.26 -12.04
CA ALA A 15 5.85 -28.70 -10.70
C ALA A 15 6.20 -27.66 -9.62
N ILE A 16 7.31 -26.94 -9.77
CA ILE A 16 7.70 -25.86 -8.86
C ILE A 16 6.72 -24.69 -8.95
N ASN A 17 6.35 -24.27 -10.17
CA ASN A 17 5.38 -23.18 -10.37
C ASN A 17 3.98 -23.54 -9.84
N GLU A 18 3.53 -24.77 -10.02
CA GLU A 18 2.26 -25.25 -9.47
C GLU A 18 2.26 -25.31 -7.95
N HIS A 19 3.37 -25.75 -7.34
CA HIS A 19 3.53 -25.76 -5.89
C HIS A 19 3.58 -24.36 -5.29
N TRP A 20 4.26 -23.40 -5.93
CA TRP A 20 4.25 -22.00 -5.50
C TRP A 20 2.87 -21.37 -5.62
N ALA A 21 2.19 -21.54 -6.76
CA ALA A 21 0.84 -21.03 -6.94
C ALA A 21 -0.15 -21.64 -5.92
N ASN A 22 0.03 -22.90 -5.53
CA ASN A 22 -0.80 -23.57 -4.51
C ASN A 22 -0.49 -23.08 -3.08
N ILE A 23 0.78 -22.85 -2.73
CA ILE A 23 1.18 -22.31 -1.42
C ILE A 23 0.68 -20.87 -1.29
N SER A 24 0.89 -20.04 -2.31
CA SER A 24 0.40 -18.67 -2.34
C SER A 24 -1.13 -18.63 -2.20
N ARG A 25 -1.88 -19.47 -2.93
CA ARG A 25 -3.35 -19.56 -2.76
C ARG A 25 -3.77 -19.99 -1.36
N HIS A 26 -3.08 -20.94 -0.72
CA HIS A 26 -3.44 -21.38 0.62
C HIS A 26 -3.13 -20.35 1.71
N VAL A 27 -1.99 -19.66 1.59
CA VAL A 27 -1.66 -18.55 2.48
C VAL A 27 -2.66 -17.40 2.28
N VAL A 28 -2.94 -17.02 1.04
CA VAL A 28 -3.93 -16.00 0.68
C VAL A 28 -5.32 -16.33 1.25
N ASN A 29 -5.84 -17.53 1.00
CA ASN A 29 -7.15 -17.93 1.50
C ASN A 29 -7.20 -17.90 3.04
N SER A 30 -6.10 -18.26 3.72
CA SER A 30 -6.04 -18.20 5.18
C SER A 30 -6.09 -16.77 5.73
N TYR A 31 -5.47 -15.81 5.04
CA TYR A 31 -5.54 -14.39 5.41
C TYR A 31 -6.92 -13.81 5.15
N VAL A 32 -7.55 -14.15 4.02
CA VAL A 32 -8.92 -13.72 3.69
C VAL A 32 -9.91 -14.25 4.73
N GLU A 33 -9.85 -15.54 5.06
CA GLU A 33 -10.71 -16.14 6.09
C GLU A 33 -10.49 -15.51 7.47
N ALA A 34 -9.23 -15.26 7.86
CA ALA A 34 -8.91 -14.60 9.11
C ALA A 34 -9.44 -13.15 9.16
N ASN A 35 -9.26 -12.39 8.08
CA ASN A 35 -9.75 -11.02 7.98
C ASN A 35 -11.28 -10.97 8.02
N ASN A 36 -11.95 -11.88 7.31
CA ASN A 36 -13.42 -11.99 7.32
C ASN A 36 -13.97 -12.31 8.73
N ALA A 37 -13.29 -13.19 9.47
CA ALA A 37 -13.68 -13.50 10.84
C ALA A 37 -13.54 -12.29 11.78
N VAL A 38 -12.49 -11.49 11.61
CA VAL A 38 -12.28 -10.25 12.39
C VAL A 38 -13.34 -9.19 12.05
N LEU A 39 -13.62 -8.97 10.77
CA LEU A 39 -14.66 -8.03 10.32
C LEU A 39 -16.04 -8.41 10.85
N ALA A 40 -16.39 -9.70 10.80
CA ALA A 40 -17.64 -10.20 11.37
C ALA A 40 -17.72 -9.96 12.89
N ALA A 41 -16.61 -10.13 13.61
CA ALA A 41 -16.54 -9.83 15.04
C ALA A 41 -16.67 -8.32 15.35
N MET A 42 -16.30 -7.45 14.40
CA MET A 42 -16.45 -6.00 14.48
C MET A 42 -17.84 -5.51 14.01
N GLY A 43 -18.71 -6.42 13.54
CA GLY A 43 -20.06 -6.08 13.07
C GLY A 43 -20.13 -5.49 11.67
N ILE A 44 -19.05 -5.63 10.88
CA ILE A 44 -18.95 -5.10 9.52
C ILE A 44 -19.36 -6.23 8.56
N SER A 45 -20.43 -6.04 7.78
CA SER A 45 -20.91 -6.99 6.78
C SER A 45 -20.95 -6.33 5.39
N PRO A 46 -20.55 -7.03 4.32
CA PRO A 46 -20.53 -6.49 2.96
C PRO A 46 -21.95 -6.21 2.45
N ALA A 47 -22.08 -5.20 1.60
CA ALA A 47 -23.35 -4.87 0.94
C ALA A 47 -23.58 -5.79 -0.27
N THR A 48 -24.82 -6.22 -0.49
CA THR A 48 -25.20 -7.02 -1.68
C THR A 48 -25.53 -6.07 -2.84
N SER A 49 -24.67 -5.94 -3.84
CA SER A 49 -24.95 -5.11 -5.03
C SER A 49 -25.71 -5.89 -6.10
N GLY A 50 -26.77 -5.28 -6.63
CA GLY A 50 -27.48 -5.69 -7.84
C GLY A 50 -27.11 -4.72 -8.98
N ALA A 51 -26.78 -5.27 -10.14
CA ALA A 51 -26.29 -4.55 -11.31
C ALA A 51 -27.42 -4.11 -12.26
N GLU A 52 -27.36 -2.89 -12.81
CA GLU A 52 -27.91 -2.51 -14.13
C GLU A 52 -27.09 -1.35 -14.77
N ASP A 53 -27.00 -1.38 -16.10
CA ASP A 53 -26.11 -0.66 -17.06
C ASP A 53 -26.37 0.86 -17.26
N ASP A 54 -25.35 1.66 -17.69
CA ASP A 54 -25.26 2.31 -19.04
C ASP A 54 -23.95 3.13 -19.26
N GLU A 55 -23.56 3.32 -20.52
CA GLU A 55 -22.24 3.78 -21.06
C GLU A 55 -22.18 5.32 -21.39
N PRO A 56 -21.09 5.91 -21.99
CA PRO A 56 -20.14 6.82 -21.31
C PRO A 56 -20.11 8.29 -21.84
N ASP A 57 -19.39 9.20 -21.17
CA ASP A 57 -18.87 10.43 -21.81
C ASP A 57 -17.54 10.94 -21.21
N ALA A 58 -16.73 11.59 -22.05
CA ALA A 58 -15.30 11.88 -21.88
C ALA A 58 -14.97 13.28 -21.27
N PRO A 59 -13.70 13.71 -21.31
CA PRO A 59 -12.76 13.77 -20.20
C PRO A 59 -12.86 15.07 -19.36
N VAL A 60 -12.60 14.97 -18.05
CA VAL A 60 -12.63 16.13 -17.14
C VAL A 60 -11.21 16.56 -16.78
N THR A 61 -10.95 17.86 -16.96
CA THR A 61 -9.75 18.61 -16.63
C THR A 61 -9.45 18.66 -15.12
N GLU A 62 -8.15 18.69 -14.80
CA GLU A 62 -7.56 18.79 -13.46
C GLU A 62 -8.08 19.99 -12.64
N GLU A 63 -8.97 19.72 -11.69
CA GLU A 63 -9.22 20.59 -10.54
C GLU A 63 -9.10 19.74 -9.27
N SER A 64 -8.45 20.31 -8.24
CA SER A 64 -8.15 19.67 -6.96
C SER A 64 -9.41 19.05 -6.34
N VAL A 65 -9.52 17.72 -6.43
CA VAL A 65 -10.67 16.98 -5.93
C VAL A 65 -10.58 16.96 -4.39
N SER A 66 -11.50 17.67 -3.73
CA SER A 66 -11.71 17.51 -2.29
C SER A 66 -12.13 16.07 -2.02
N VAL A 67 -11.31 15.29 -1.33
CA VAL A 67 -11.62 13.90 -0.97
C VAL A 67 -12.49 13.91 0.30
N PRO A 68 -13.78 13.51 0.24
CA PRO A 68 -14.70 13.65 1.38
C PRO A 68 -14.29 12.88 2.64
N SER A 69 -13.51 11.79 2.49
CA SER A 69 -13.02 10.95 3.58
C SER A 69 -11.88 11.56 4.41
N VAL A 70 -11.30 12.70 3.97
CA VAL A 70 -10.12 13.30 4.61
C VAL A 70 -10.45 14.64 5.26
N ALA A 71 -10.28 14.73 6.58
CA ALA A 71 -10.64 15.92 7.37
C ALA A 71 -9.62 17.08 7.28
N CYS A 72 -8.40 16.84 6.80
CA CYS A 72 -7.32 17.81 6.77
C CYS A 72 -6.40 17.57 5.57
N SER A 73 -5.94 18.65 4.94
CA SER A 73 -4.94 18.63 3.88
C SER A 73 -3.86 19.68 4.16
N ASP A 74 -2.74 19.56 3.47
CA ASP A 74 -1.65 20.52 3.46
C ASP A 74 -1.34 20.89 2.00
N GLU A 75 -0.93 22.13 1.74
CA GLU A 75 -0.64 22.64 0.40
C GLU A 75 0.53 21.91 -0.28
N THR A 76 1.41 21.29 0.51
CA THR A 76 2.56 20.51 0.02
C THR A 76 2.20 19.07 -0.33
N TRP A 77 0.95 18.65 -0.11
CA TRP A 77 0.52 17.28 -0.37
C TRP A 77 -0.19 17.19 -1.71
N THR A 78 0.08 16.11 -2.43
CA THR A 78 -0.61 15.80 -3.68
C THR A 78 -1.33 14.48 -3.58
N THR A 79 -2.38 14.33 -4.36
CA THR A 79 -3.16 13.11 -4.47
C THR A 79 -3.60 12.95 -5.91
N ASP A 80 -3.43 11.76 -6.44
CA ASP A 80 -3.97 11.35 -7.73
C ASP A 80 -4.76 10.05 -7.54
N ARG A 81 -5.83 9.87 -8.29
CA ARG A 81 -6.66 8.65 -8.21
C ARG A 81 -7.35 8.39 -9.53
N SER A 82 -7.47 7.11 -9.90
CA SER A 82 -8.14 6.71 -11.15
C SER A 82 -9.67 6.74 -11.05
N VAL A 83 -10.23 6.66 -9.85
CA VAL A 83 -11.66 6.43 -9.61
C VAL A 83 -12.20 7.33 -8.50
N SER A 84 -13.48 7.72 -8.63
CA SER A 84 -14.13 8.68 -7.73
C SER A 84 -15.33 8.15 -6.95
N ALA A 85 -15.89 6.99 -7.31
CA ALA A 85 -17.01 6.35 -6.63
C ALA A 85 -16.70 4.90 -6.30
N VAL A 86 -17.28 4.38 -5.22
CA VAL A 86 -17.07 2.99 -4.78
C VAL A 86 -17.67 1.99 -5.77
N SER A 87 -18.80 2.34 -6.40
CA SER A 87 -19.47 1.53 -7.41
C SER A 87 -18.61 1.23 -8.64
N ASP A 88 -17.63 2.09 -8.90
CA ASP A 88 -16.82 2.05 -10.11
C ASP A 88 -15.46 1.41 -9.86
N LEU A 89 -15.17 0.95 -8.63
CA LEU A 89 -13.89 0.34 -8.27
C LEU A 89 -13.67 -0.98 -9.00
N GLU A 90 -12.55 -1.08 -9.70
CA GLU A 90 -12.13 -2.29 -10.39
C GLU A 90 -10.62 -2.58 -10.29
N VAL A 91 -10.22 -3.76 -10.77
CA VAL A 91 -8.80 -4.13 -10.82
C VAL A 91 -8.07 -3.21 -11.79
N GLY A 92 -6.96 -2.63 -11.33
CA GLY A 92 -6.18 -1.63 -12.05
C GLY A 92 -6.33 -0.22 -11.49
N ASP A 93 -7.40 0.04 -10.73
CA ASP A 93 -7.59 1.32 -10.06
C ASP A 93 -6.52 1.59 -9.01
N PHE A 94 -6.18 2.86 -8.84
CA PHE A 94 -5.13 3.27 -7.93
C PHE A 94 -5.45 4.59 -7.22
N VAL A 95 -4.76 4.76 -6.10
CA VAL A 95 -4.60 6.06 -5.42
C VAL A 95 -3.13 6.27 -5.14
N GLN A 96 -2.65 7.46 -5.50
CA GLN A 96 -1.33 7.96 -5.16
C GLN A 96 -1.46 9.08 -4.13
N PHE A 97 -0.56 9.09 -3.15
CA PHE A 97 -0.42 10.17 -2.19
C PHE A 97 1.05 10.53 -2.00
N SER A 98 1.37 11.82 -2.12
CA SER A 98 2.73 12.31 -1.95
C SER A 98 2.80 13.40 -0.90
N LYS A 99 3.89 13.38 -0.11
CA LYS A 99 4.25 14.48 0.80
C LYS A 99 5.76 14.52 1.08
N PRO A 100 6.32 15.70 1.37
CA PRO A 100 7.64 15.81 1.98
C PRO A 100 7.61 15.24 3.40
N ILE A 101 8.68 14.54 3.80
CA ILE A 101 8.86 14.08 5.18
C ILE A 101 9.72 15.08 5.94
N ALA A 102 9.07 15.94 6.72
CA ALA A 102 9.75 17.01 7.45
C ALA A 102 10.43 16.50 8.74
N GLU A 103 11.41 17.27 9.25
CA GLU A 103 12.03 17.00 10.55
C GLU A 103 11.01 16.94 11.71
N THR A 104 9.94 17.74 11.60
CA THR A 104 8.82 17.71 12.56
C THR A 104 8.06 16.39 12.52
N ASP A 105 7.92 15.74 11.35
CA ASP A 105 7.29 14.43 11.24
C ASP A 105 8.15 13.36 11.95
N VAL A 106 9.47 13.37 11.70
CA VAL A 106 10.42 12.45 12.33
C VAL A 106 10.40 12.60 13.86
N SER A 107 10.44 13.84 14.34
CA SER A 107 10.41 14.13 15.78
C SER A 107 9.07 13.72 16.43
N ALA A 108 7.95 14.02 15.76
CA ALA A 108 6.62 13.65 16.24
C ALA A 108 6.43 12.13 16.25
N PHE A 109 6.88 11.44 15.20
CA PHE A 109 6.80 9.98 15.11
C PHE A 109 7.65 9.30 16.19
N ALA A 110 8.86 9.78 16.46
CA ALA A 110 9.67 9.26 17.56
C ALA A 110 8.95 9.39 18.91
N GLY A 111 8.24 10.50 19.14
CA GLY A 111 7.45 10.72 20.36
C GLY A 111 6.24 9.78 20.48
N VAL A 112 5.50 9.56 19.39
CA VAL A 112 4.28 8.71 19.39
C VAL A 112 4.62 7.23 19.39
N SER A 113 5.63 6.81 18.61
CA SER A 113 6.04 5.40 18.50
C SER A 113 6.95 4.93 19.63
N GLY A 114 7.67 5.85 20.27
CA GLY A 114 8.76 5.53 21.20
C GLY A 114 10.07 5.11 20.51
N ASP A 115 10.10 5.01 19.17
CA ASP A 115 11.33 4.74 18.43
C ASP A 115 12.22 5.98 18.39
N THR A 116 13.16 6.00 19.33
CA THR A 116 14.13 7.07 19.55
C THR A 116 15.53 6.67 19.09
N ASN A 117 15.62 5.75 18.13
CA ASN A 117 16.90 5.35 17.56
C ASN A 117 17.67 6.57 17.03
N ARG A 118 18.95 6.65 17.41
CA ARG A 118 19.84 7.78 17.08
C ARG A 118 19.99 7.99 15.58
N LEU A 119 19.81 6.94 14.76
CA LEU A 119 19.80 7.05 13.30
C LEU A 119 18.81 8.09 12.75
N HIS A 120 17.72 8.35 13.48
CA HIS A 120 16.67 9.28 13.06
C HIS A 120 16.81 10.68 13.68
N LEU A 121 17.55 10.81 14.78
CA LEU A 121 17.47 11.99 15.66
C LEU A 121 18.81 12.68 15.92
N ASP A 122 19.93 12.00 15.68
CA ASP A 122 21.28 12.47 16.04
C ASP A 122 22.16 12.49 14.78
N GLU A 123 22.44 13.70 14.29
CA GLU A 123 23.22 13.93 13.07
C GLU A 123 24.65 13.38 13.19
N ASP A 124 25.36 13.71 14.27
CA ASP A 124 26.74 13.25 14.49
C ASP A 124 26.85 11.73 14.53
N TYR A 125 25.84 11.06 15.12
CA TYR A 125 25.77 9.61 15.12
C TYR A 125 25.51 9.05 13.71
N ALA A 126 24.54 9.62 13.00
CA ALA A 126 24.12 9.14 11.70
C ALA A 126 25.21 9.36 10.63
N ASP A 127 25.93 10.47 10.68
CA ASP A 127 27.10 10.79 9.85
C ASP A 127 28.23 9.76 10.00
N ALA A 128 28.38 9.20 11.20
CA ALA A 128 29.38 8.17 11.46
C ALA A 128 28.97 6.77 10.96
N THR A 129 27.77 6.61 10.42
CA THR A 129 27.26 5.33 9.87
C THR A 129 27.38 5.28 8.35
N GLN A 130 26.99 4.16 7.75
CA GLN A 130 26.94 4.00 6.29
C GLN A 130 25.97 4.98 5.60
N PHE A 131 25.01 5.54 6.34
CA PHE A 131 24.00 6.46 5.81
C PHE A 131 24.52 7.89 5.62
N GLN A 132 25.60 8.28 6.31
CA GLN A 132 26.24 9.60 6.16
C GLN A 132 25.27 10.79 6.35
N GLY A 133 24.32 10.63 7.27
CA GLY A 133 23.29 11.60 7.61
C GLY A 133 22.05 10.92 8.20
N ARG A 134 21.16 11.69 8.83
CA ARG A 134 19.91 11.16 9.40
C ARG A 134 18.98 10.60 8.32
N ILE A 135 18.36 9.46 8.62
CA ILE A 135 17.34 8.83 7.77
C ILE A 135 15.99 8.82 8.47
N VAL A 136 14.91 8.81 7.71
CA VAL A 136 13.53 8.73 8.22
C VAL A 136 13.23 7.32 8.75
N HIS A 137 12.37 7.20 9.78
CA HIS A 137 11.84 5.89 10.20
C HIS A 137 11.10 5.21 9.03
N GLY A 138 11.45 3.97 8.70
CA GLY A 138 10.75 3.23 7.63
C GLY A 138 9.24 3.14 7.86
N THR A 139 8.81 2.92 9.11
CA THR A 139 7.37 2.87 9.47
C THR A 139 6.67 4.22 9.35
N LEU A 140 7.38 5.35 9.51
CA LEU A 140 6.83 6.68 9.22
C LEU A 140 6.56 6.83 7.72
N VAL A 141 7.51 6.40 6.88
CA VAL A 141 7.34 6.37 5.41
C VAL A 141 6.18 5.46 5.03
N ALA A 142 6.10 4.25 5.59
CA ALA A 142 4.98 3.32 5.37
C ALA A 142 3.62 3.91 5.78
N GLY A 143 3.58 4.87 6.71
CA GLY A 143 2.37 5.60 7.07
C GLY A 143 1.73 6.35 5.89
N THR A 144 2.50 6.70 4.86
CA THR A 144 1.97 7.32 3.63
C THR A 144 1.09 6.37 2.82
N ILE A 145 1.30 5.04 2.93
CA ILE A 145 0.41 4.03 2.36
C ILE A 145 -0.97 4.14 3.02
N SER A 146 -1.03 4.21 4.35
CA SER A 146 -2.30 4.42 5.06
C SER A 146 -3.00 5.72 4.64
N ALA A 147 -2.23 6.78 4.41
CA ALA A 147 -2.76 8.05 3.90
C ALA A 147 -3.30 7.93 2.46
N ALA A 148 -2.65 7.16 1.58
CA ALA A 148 -3.16 6.86 0.23
C ALA A 148 -4.46 6.02 0.30
N LEU A 149 -4.47 4.98 1.14
CA LEU A 149 -5.65 4.12 1.33
C LEU A 149 -6.88 4.89 1.82
N ALA A 150 -6.68 5.89 2.70
CA ALA A 150 -7.75 6.77 3.17
C ALA A 150 -8.38 7.64 2.05
N ARG A 151 -7.74 7.74 0.89
CA ARG A 151 -8.17 8.57 -0.24
C ARG A 151 -8.86 7.81 -1.37
N PHE A 152 -8.96 6.48 -1.27
CA PHE A 152 -9.93 5.72 -2.07
C PHE A 152 -11.35 6.27 -1.82
N PRO A 153 -12.25 6.17 -2.80
CA PRO A 153 -13.64 6.55 -2.57
C PRO A 153 -14.26 5.69 -1.47
N GLY A 154 -15.14 6.28 -0.67
CA GLY A 154 -15.80 5.57 0.42
C GLY A 154 -14.96 5.46 1.70
N ASN A 155 -15.17 4.36 2.42
CA ASN A 155 -14.50 4.04 3.68
C ASN A 155 -13.58 2.83 3.50
N THR A 156 -12.28 3.05 3.66
CA THR A 156 -11.27 1.99 3.59
C THR A 156 -10.94 1.44 4.98
N ILE A 157 -11.08 0.12 5.15
CA ILE A 157 -10.63 -0.63 6.33
C ILE A 157 -9.34 -1.36 5.97
N TYR A 158 -8.27 -1.01 6.68
CA TYR A 158 -6.95 -1.59 6.45
C TYR A 158 -6.78 -2.89 7.26
N LEU A 159 -6.82 -4.05 6.60
CA LEU A 159 -6.83 -5.36 7.28
C LEU A 159 -5.43 -5.91 7.52
N SER A 160 -4.59 -5.91 6.49
CA SER A 160 -3.23 -6.44 6.56
C SER A 160 -2.30 -5.72 5.59
N GLN A 161 -1.02 -5.66 5.95
CA GLN A 161 0.05 -5.09 5.16
C GLN A 161 1.32 -5.94 5.33
N ASP A 162 1.94 -6.31 4.22
CA ASP A 162 3.30 -6.81 4.14
C ASP A 162 4.21 -5.73 3.54
N LEU A 163 5.44 -5.58 4.06
CA LEU A 163 6.39 -4.52 3.67
C LEU A 163 7.82 -5.06 3.54
N GLU A 164 8.51 -4.60 2.50
CA GLU A 164 9.95 -4.72 2.30
C GLU A 164 10.58 -3.33 2.20
N PHE A 165 11.50 -2.99 3.11
CA PHE A 165 12.25 -1.73 3.07
C PHE A 165 13.47 -1.89 2.16
N ARG A 166 13.47 -1.20 1.02
CA ARG A 166 14.45 -1.35 -0.06
C ARG A 166 15.61 -0.35 0.04
N ALA A 167 15.31 0.89 0.43
CA ALA A 167 16.27 1.98 0.50
C ALA A 167 15.91 2.98 1.63
N PRO A 168 16.90 3.72 2.19
CA PRO A 168 16.63 4.76 3.17
C PRO A 168 16.02 6.01 2.51
N VAL A 169 15.28 6.78 3.29
CA VAL A 169 14.75 8.10 2.89
C VAL A 169 15.45 9.17 3.72
N ALA A 170 15.94 10.24 3.09
CA ALA A 170 16.56 11.34 3.82
C ALA A 170 15.49 12.28 4.41
N VAL A 171 15.83 12.98 5.49
CA VAL A 171 14.92 13.97 6.08
C VAL A 171 14.76 15.13 5.09
N GLY A 172 13.51 15.48 4.77
CA GLY A 172 13.16 16.52 3.81
C GLY A 172 12.76 16.00 2.42
N ASP A 173 13.04 14.73 2.11
CA ASP A 173 12.65 14.13 0.83
C ASP A 173 11.12 14.00 0.73
N THR A 174 10.62 14.15 -0.49
CA THR A 174 9.24 13.78 -0.85
C THR A 174 9.16 12.31 -1.20
N VAL A 175 8.14 11.66 -0.64
CA VAL A 175 7.80 10.27 -0.97
C VAL A 175 6.39 10.20 -1.54
N THR A 176 6.18 9.28 -2.47
CA THR A 176 4.89 8.99 -3.11
C THR A 176 4.53 7.54 -2.84
N ALA A 177 3.42 7.31 -2.14
CA ALA A 177 2.80 6.00 -2.00
C ALA A 177 1.83 5.76 -3.16
N ASP A 178 1.98 4.66 -3.89
CA ASP A 178 1.07 4.16 -4.93
C ASP A 178 0.41 2.89 -4.41
N CYS A 179 -0.92 2.92 -4.30
CA CYS A 179 -1.74 1.79 -3.89
C CYS A 179 -2.64 1.41 -5.06
N ARG A 180 -2.40 0.25 -5.68
CA ARG A 180 -3.12 -0.22 -6.87
C ARG A 180 -3.85 -1.52 -6.59
N ILE A 181 -5.13 -1.58 -6.93
CA ILE A 181 -5.95 -2.80 -6.85
C ILE A 181 -5.43 -3.80 -7.88
N VAL A 182 -4.98 -4.95 -7.41
CA VAL A 182 -4.48 -6.06 -8.26
C VAL A 182 -5.42 -7.26 -8.26
N GLU A 183 -6.32 -7.36 -7.28
CA GLU A 183 -7.28 -8.46 -7.18
C GLU A 183 -8.54 -8.03 -6.41
N ALA A 184 -9.72 -8.39 -6.92
CA ALA A 184 -10.97 -8.35 -6.16
C ALA A 184 -11.19 -9.70 -5.48
N LEU A 185 -11.22 -9.71 -4.14
CA LEU A 185 -11.35 -10.90 -3.30
C LEU A 185 -12.82 -11.24 -2.98
N GLY A 186 -13.75 -10.37 -3.39
CA GLY A 186 -15.18 -10.44 -3.11
C GLY A 186 -15.55 -9.80 -1.77
N ASN A 187 -16.85 -9.56 -1.53
CA ASN A 187 -17.34 -8.93 -0.29
C ASN A 187 -16.67 -7.57 -0.01
N ASP A 188 -16.57 -6.72 -1.04
CA ASP A 188 -15.93 -5.40 -0.96
C ASP A 188 -14.45 -5.43 -0.54
N GLN A 189 -13.81 -6.62 -0.59
CA GLN A 189 -12.42 -6.83 -0.23
C GLN A 189 -11.51 -6.85 -1.46
N TYR A 190 -10.37 -6.17 -1.34
CA TYR A 190 -9.39 -6.01 -2.42
C TYR A 190 -7.98 -6.31 -1.93
N ARG A 191 -7.16 -6.88 -2.82
CA ARG A 191 -5.71 -6.95 -2.68
C ARG A 191 -5.08 -5.81 -3.47
N LEU A 192 -4.14 -5.12 -2.85
CA LEU A 192 -3.44 -4.00 -3.46
C LEU A 192 -1.94 -4.24 -3.45
N GLU A 193 -1.28 -3.95 -4.57
CA GLU A 193 0.15 -3.67 -4.56
C GLU A 193 0.36 -2.29 -3.93
N THR A 194 1.30 -2.18 -3.00
CA THR A 194 1.62 -0.93 -2.30
C THR A 194 3.10 -0.63 -2.44
N THR A 195 3.44 0.43 -3.14
CA THR A 195 4.84 0.87 -3.29
C THR A 195 5.00 2.28 -2.75
N VAL A 196 6.18 2.60 -2.25
CA VAL A 196 6.57 3.98 -1.93
C VAL A 196 7.87 4.29 -2.64
N SER A 197 7.92 5.44 -3.32
CA SER A 197 9.09 5.89 -4.06
C SER A 197 9.45 7.35 -3.75
N THR A 198 10.69 7.74 -3.98
CA THR A 198 11.14 9.14 -3.90
C THR A 198 10.83 9.89 -5.20
N ASP A 199 10.96 11.22 -5.21
CA ASP A 199 10.85 12.04 -6.44
C ASP A 199 11.87 11.66 -7.53
N GLU A 200 12.96 11.00 -7.15
CA GLU A 200 13.97 10.48 -8.08
C GLU A 200 13.56 9.14 -8.72
N GLY A 201 12.41 8.58 -8.31
CA GLY A 201 11.86 7.32 -8.80
C GLY A 201 12.46 6.07 -8.15
N GLU A 202 13.25 6.21 -7.07
CA GLU A 202 13.76 5.06 -6.32
C GLU A 202 12.66 4.47 -5.44
N THR A 203 12.34 3.18 -5.62
CA THR A 203 11.43 2.45 -4.73
C THR A 203 12.10 2.22 -3.37
N VAL A 204 11.54 2.82 -2.33
CA VAL A 204 12.04 2.73 -0.95
C VAL A 204 11.26 1.71 -0.12
N ILE A 205 10.00 1.47 -0.47
CA ILE A 205 9.14 0.44 0.12
C ILE A 205 8.40 -0.29 -0.99
N ASP A 206 8.33 -1.60 -0.87
CA ASP A 206 7.59 -2.50 -1.74
C ASP A 206 6.75 -3.45 -0.88
N GLY A 207 5.54 -3.78 -1.29
CA GLY A 207 4.62 -4.49 -0.40
C GLY A 207 3.23 -4.76 -0.97
N GLU A 208 2.39 -5.35 -0.14
CA GLU A 208 1.03 -5.71 -0.48
C GLU A 208 0.09 -5.45 0.70
N ALA A 209 -1.13 -5.02 0.40
CA ALA A 209 -2.19 -4.75 1.35
C ALA A 209 -3.45 -5.55 1.03
N VAL A 210 -4.21 -5.91 2.07
CA VAL A 210 -5.61 -6.33 1.93
C VAL A 210 -6.48 -5.31 2.64
N VAL A 211 -7.50 -4.83 1.94
CA VAL A 211 -8.43 -3.81 2.45
C VAL A 211 -9.88 -4.19 2.14
N VAL A 212 -10.80 -3.58 2.88
CA VAL A 212 -12.22 -3.51 2.49
C VAL A 212 -12.56 -2.06 2.18
N ILE A 213 -13.27 -1.81 1.07
CA ILE A 213 -13.71 -0.47 0.69
C ILE A 213 -15.22 -0.48 0.53
N THR A 214 -15.93 0.22 1.42
CA THR A 214 -17.40 0.32 1.40
C THR A 214 -17.86 1.74 1.12
N GLU A 215 -19.13 1.92 0.81
CA GLU A 215 -19.71 3.26 0.75
C GLU A 215 -19.59 4.00 2.10
N SER A 216 -19.45 5.33 2.02
CA SER A 216 -19.46 6.19 3.20
C SER A 216 -20.90 6.42 3.68
N PRO A 217 -21.16 6.49 5.01
CA PRO A 217 -22.49 6.70 5.56
C PRO A 217 -23.10 8.07 5.21
N ASP A 218 -22.30 9.03 4.76
CA ASP A 218 -22.74 10.36 4.37
C ASP A 218 -23.16 10.45 2.87
N ALA A 219 -23.17 9.33 2.15
CA ALA A 219 -23.53 9.28 0.72
C ALA A 219 -25.05 9.15 0.44
N GLU A 220 -25.89 9.19 1.49
CA GLU A 220 -27.37 9.16 1.39
C GLU A 220 -28.03 10.54 1.28
#